data_AF-A0A7Z9ZNY8-F1
#
_entry.id   AF-A0A7Z9ZNY8-F1
#
_cell.length_a   1.000
_cell.length_b   1.000
_cell.length_c   1.000
_cell.angle_alpha   90.00
_cell.angle_beta   90.00
_cell.angle_gamma   90.00
#
_symmetry.space_group_name_H-M   'P 1'
#
loop_
_entity.id
_entity.type
_entity.pdbx_description
1 polymer ?
#
loop_
_entity_poly.entity_id
_entity_poly.type
_entity_poly.pdbx_seq_one_letter_code
_entity_poly.pdbx_strand_id
1 'polypeptide(L)'
;MRRNRRVPDFFSGENFRFWLLLSFFMFFFALIVYKLFVLQVLESDALQERAKKIRSSSVELTARRGSIFTTDSKTGEITPLAINTTLYKVFVDARQFDRNGDQLTPPENLPLIAKFLSEELYTQSEFKKCLETPQSCPEGSVTEIKDEKDLLIHRTLPSYALAKQSFEREVLKKISAQKTSLIYATDVDEDILRKIEMKGIPNLFVSLGAKNVSVDLQGLTDVNKKKISEILSEFFGGDAAKIRKKFTIDRKGYVPILSRIRPEVREKILAKKQKSLQKYALVYDQYRKQKNSGADVSVPQKPFLSAIGFSPEPLRYYPENSLLSNVVGFVANGEGKYGIEKFFELHLSGHDGVLETSRDINGNSVSIQKNDSEHVQDGGDVVLTIDRILQKKVEEILDEKIEE
;
A
#
# COMPACT_ATOMS: atom_id res chain seq x y z
N MET A 1 27.60 -65.58 -52.20
CA MET A 1 27.36 -65.89 -50.78
C MET A 1 26.55 -64.77 -50.14
N ARG A 2 25.27 -65.01 -49.82
CA ARG A 2 24.38 -64.04 -49.15
C ARG A 2 24.63 -64.07 -47.63
N ARG A 3 24.96 -62.93 -47.02
CA ARG A 3 25.00 -62.75 -45.55
C ARG A 3 23.61 -62.37 -45.06
N ASN A 4 23.04 -63.21 -44.22
CA ASN A 4 21.74 -63.06 -43.58
C ASN A 4 21.84 -62.01 -42.45
N ARG A 5 21.20 -60.84 -42.61
CA ARG A 5 21.01 -59.89 -41.49
C ARG A 5 19.71 -60.26 -40.77
N ARG A 6 19.83 -60.80 -39.55
CA ARG A 6 18.68 -60.97 -38.64
C ARG A 6 18.14 -59.58 -38.28
N VAL A 7 16.90 -59.32 -38.66
CA VAL A 7 16.12 -58.20 -38.14
C VAL A 7 15.68 -58.60 -36.73
N PRO A 8 15.92 -57.80 -35.67
CA PRO A 8 15.45 -58.15 -34.34
C PRO A 8 13.92 -58.09 -34.30
N ASP A 9 13.28 -59.22 -34.04
CA ASP A 9 11.83 -59.31 -33.80
C ASP A 9 11.49 -58.57 -32.50
N PHE A 10 10.93 -57.38 -32.65
CA PHE A 10 10.63 -56.47 -31.56
C PHE A 10 9.38 -56.86 -30.74
N PHE A 11 8.58 -57.80 -31.26
CA PHE A 11 7.30 -58.23 -30.69
C PHE A 11 7.33 -59.72 -30.33
N SER A 12 8.12 -60.10 -29.33
CA SER A 12 7.98 -61.39 -28.65
C SER A 12 7.09 -61.26 -27.40
N GLY A 13 6.26 -62.27 -27.14
CA GLY A 13 5.14 -62.23 -26.19
C GLY A 13 5.49 -61.94 -24.72
N GLU A 14 6.75 -62.06 -24.30
CA GLU A 14 7.18 -61.74 -22.93
C GLU A 14 7.35 -60.22 -22.69
N ASN A 15 7.68 -59.44 -23.73
CA ASN A 15 7.90 -57.99 -23.63
C ASN A 15 6.67 -57.14 -23.95
N PHE A 16 5.56 -57.78 -24.34
CA PHE A 16 4.34 -57.09 -24.75
C PHE A 16 3.72 -56.29 -23.59
N ARG A 17 3.71 -56.84 -22.37
CA ARG A 17 3.20 -56.15 -21.17
C ARG A 17 4.03 -54.91 -20.82
N PHE A 18 5.35 -54.99 -20.99
CA PHE A 18 6.26 -53.87 -20.78
C PHE A 18 6.00 -52.75 -21.80
N TRP A 19 5.85 -53.08 -23.08
CA TRP A 19 5.51 -52.09 -24.12
C TRP A 19 4.14 -51.47 -23.95
N LEU A 20 3.16 -52.23 -23.46
CA LEU A 20 1.82 -51.73 -23.18
C LEU A 20 1.82 -50.74 -22.00
N LEU A 21 2.56 -51.06 -20.92
CA LEU A 21 2.80 -50.15 -19.81
C LEU A 21 3.58 -48.89 -20.24
N LEU A 22 4.63 -49.06 -21.04
CA LEU A 22 5.43 -47.95 -21.54
C LEU A 22 4.58 -47.01 -22.41
N SER A 23 3.76 -47.57 -23.31
CA SER A 23 2.84 -46.79 -24.14
C SER A 23 1.79 -46.05 -23.31
N PHE A 24 1.30 -46.66 -22.23
CA PHE A 24 0.36 -46.03 -21.30
C PHE A 24 1.01 -44.81 -20.63
N PHE A 25 2.21 -44.96 -20.06
CA PHE A 25 2.93 -43.82 -19.45
C PHE A 25 3.30 -42.73 -20.47
N MET A 26 3.69 -43.11 -21.69
CA MET A 26 4.05 -42.16 -22.74
C MET A 26 2.84 -41.33 -23.20
N PHE A 27 1.65 -41.93 -23.24
CA PHE A 27 0.39 -41.22 -23.50
C PHE A 27 0.08 -40.18 -22.40
N PHE A 28 0.18 -40.56 -21.12
CA PHE A 28 -0.03 -39.60 -20.01
C PHE A 28 1.02 -38.49 -20.00
N PHE A 29 2.28 -38.82 -20.31
CA PHE A 29 3.34 -37.83 -20.45
C PHE A 29 3.02 -36.84 -21.58
N ALA A 30 2.54 -37.33 -22.73
CA ALA A 30 2.11 -36.48 -23.83
C ALA A 30 0.95 -35.54 -23.44
N LEU A 31 -0.02 -36.01 -22.63
CA LEU A 31 -1.10 -35.17 -22.11
C LEU A 31 -0.58 -34.05 -21.19
N ILE A 32 0.40 -34.35 -20.33
CA ILE A 32 1.03 -33.34 -19.46
C ILE A 32 1.80 -32.31 -20.30
N VAL A 33 2.58 -32.76 -21.28
CA VAL A 33 3.32 -31.88 -22.20
C VAL A 33 2.36 -31.01 -23.00
N TYR A 34 1.26 -31.57 -23.52
CA TYR A 34 0.23 -30.82 -24.20
C TYR A 34 -0.39 -29.74 -23.29
N LYS A 35 -0.73 -30.09 -22.05
CA LYS A 35 -1.27 -29.14 -21.08
C LYS A 35 -0.28 -28.03 -20.74
N LEU A 36 1.01 -28.35 -20.62
CA LEU A 36 2.08 -27.36 -20.43
C LEU A 36 2.22 -26.45 -21.65
N PHE A 37 2.11 -26.99 -22.86
CA PHE A 37 2.14 -26.20 -24.09
C PHE A 37 0.97 -25.20 -24.15
N VAL A 38 -0.24 -25.64 -23.81
CA VAL A 38 -1.41 -24.74 -23.72
C VAL A 38 -1.15 -23.61 -22.72
N LEU A 39 -0.69 -23.94 -21.51
CA LEU A 39 -0.40 -22.96 -20.46
C LEU A 39 0.74 -22.00 -20.83
N GLN A 40 1.83 -22.52 -21.39
CA GLN A 40 3.06 -21.74 -21.59
C GLN A 40 3.10 -21.00 -22.93
N VAL A 41 2.39 -21.47 -23.97
CA VAL A 41 2.46 -20.93 -25.32
C VAL A 41 1.14 -20.30 -25.76
N LEU A 42 -0.01 -20.92 -25.49
CA LEU A 42 -1.30 -20.34 -25.88
C LEU A 42 -1.79 -19.29 -24.88
N GLU A 43 -1.54 -19.49 -23.58
CA GLU A 43 -1.91 -18.54 -22.52
C GLU A 43 -0.73 -17.67 -22.04
N SER A 44 0.39 -17.64 -22.79
CA SER A 44 1.61 -16.92 -22.40
C SER A 44 1.34 -15.45 -22.09
N ASP A 45 0.55 -14.81 -22.94
CA ASP A 45 0.34 -13.37 -22.88
C ASP A 45 -0.55 -13.00 -21.69
N ALA A 46 -1.57 -13.81 -21.42
CA ALA A 46 -2.44 -13.65 -20.26
C ALA A 46 -1.67 -13.88 -18.93
N LEU A 47 -0.77 -14.86 -18.89
CA LEU A 47 0.09 -15.11 -17.72
C LEU A 47 1.12 -13.99 -17.54
N GLN A 48 1.69 -13.47 -18.62
CA GLN A 48 2.59 -12.31 -18.58
C GLN A 48 1.87 -11.05 -18.13
N GLU A 49 0.63 -10.79 -18.56
CA GLU A 49 -0.17 -9.67 -18.06
C GLU A 49 -0.51 -9.79 -16.58
N ARG A 50 -0.88 -10.98 -16.10
CA ARG A 50 -1.12 -11.23 -14.67
C ARG A 50 0.17 -11.03 -13.86
N ALA A 51 1.31 -11.52 -14.35
CA ALA A 51 2.61 -11.31 -13.73
C ALA A 51 3.05 -9.83 -13.75
N LYS A 52 2.77 -9.11 -14.84
CA LYS A 52 2.98 -7.66 -14.95
C LYS A 52 2.12 -6.94 -13.94
N LYS A 53 0.81 -7.15 -13.85
CA LYS A 53 -0.08 -6.50 -12.87
C LYS A 53 0.36 -6.70 -11.41
N ILE A 54 0.96 -7.86 -11.10
CA ILE A 54 1.49 -8.16 -9.76
C ILE A 54 2.83 -7.46 -9.50
N ARG A 55 3.66 -7.26 -10.54
CA ARG A 55 5.02 -6.70 -10.43
C ARG A 55 5.15 -5.23 -10.83
N SER A 56 4.23 -4.67 -11.60
CA SER A 56 4.25 -3.29 -12.06
C SER A 56 3.64 -2.39 -10.99
N SER A 57 4.42 -1.47 -10.45
CA SER A 57 3.90 -0.30 -9.73
C SER A 57 3.93 0.87 -10.70
N SER A 58 2.80 1.53 -10.93
CA SER A 58 2.81 2.88 -11.47
C SER A 58 3.15 3.85 -10.33
N VAL A 59 3.98 4.84 -10.62
CA VAL A 59 4.18 6.02 -9.79
C VAL A 59 3.71 7.20 -10.63
N GLU A 60 2.60 7.81 -10.22
CA GLU A 60 2.16 9.08 -10.79
C GLU A 60 3.22 10.14 -10.46
N LEU A 61 3.74 10.77 -11.50
CA LEU A 61 4.58 11.96 -11.38
C LEU A 61 3.69 13.18 -11.58
N THR A 62 3.41 13.90 -10.49
CA THR A 62 2.64 15.13 -10.55
C THR A 62 3.45 16.25 -11.21
N ALA A 63 2.88 16.94 -12.18
CA ALA A 63 3.44 18.12 -12.80
C ALA A 63 3.55 19.27 -11.80
N ARG A 64 4.57 20.11 -11.98
CA ARG A 64 4.66 21.35 -11.22
C ARG A 64 3.72 22.38 -11.83
N ARG A 65 2.82 22.94 -11.03
CA ARG A 65 1.95 24.05 -11.47
C ARG A 65 2.79 25.30 -11.84
N GLY A 66 2.35 26.11 -12.79
CA GLY A 66 2.97 27.39 -13.14
C GLY A 66 2.73 28.47 -12.09
N SER A 67 3.58 29.49 -12.03
CA SER A 67 3.52 30.61 -11.08
C SER A 67 2.77 31.81 -11.69
N ILE A 68 2.19 32.66 -10.85
CA ILE A 68 1.50 33.88 -11.28
C ILE A 68 2.30 35.08 -10.78
N PHE A 69 2.57 36.03 -11.68
CA PHE A 69 3.32 37.24 -11.40
C PHE A 69 2.55 38.50 -11.82
N THR A 70 2.93 39.63 -11.24
CA THR A 70 2.52 40.99 -11.63
C THR A 70 3.75 41.81 -11.96
N THR A 71 3.60 42.83 -12.78
CA THR A 71 4.68 43.76 -13.14
C THR A 71 4.47 45.11 -12.47
N ASP A 72 5.54 45.71 -11.99
CA ASP A 72 5.57 47.13 -11.65
C ASP A 72 5.87 47.95 -12.93
N SER A 73 4.95 48.84 -13.32
CA SER A 73 5.05 49.66 -14.52
C SER A 73 6.17 50.71 -14.45
N LYS A 74 6.63 51.09 -13.25
CA LYS A 74 7.70 52.09 -13.07
C LYS A 74 9.09 51.46 -13.11
N THR A 75 9.24 50.29 -12.50
CA THR A 75 10.54 49.61 -12.35
C THR A 75 10.75 48.47 -13.35
N GLY A 76 9.66 47.94 -13.92
CA GLY A 76 9.67 46.71 -14.71
C GLY A 76 9.85 45.44 -13.84
N GLU A 77 9.83 45.57 -12.52
CA GLU A 77 10.05 44.46 -11.60
C GLU A 77 8.88 43.48 -11.62
N ILE A 78 9.19 42.19 -11.69
CA ILE A 78 8.21 41.10 -11.69
C ILE A 78 8.05 40.60 -10.25
N THR A 79 6.87 40.80 -9.66
CA THR A 79 6.56 40.36 -8.30
C THR A 79 5.68 39.09 -8.31
N PRO A 80 5.98 38.07 -7.50
CA PRO A 80 5.16 36.86 -7.42
C PRO A 80 3.85 37.09 -6.65
N LEU A 81 2.72 36.73 -7.26
CA LEU A 81 1.40 36.68 -6.62
C LEU A 81 1.02 35.27 -6.16
N ALA A 82 1.40 34.25 -6.92
CA ALA A 82 1.19 32.85 -6.56
C ALA A 82 2.36 31.99 -7.00
N ILE A 83 2.95 31.24 -6.09
CA ILE A 83 4.09 30.35 -6.36
C ILE A 83 3.86 28.99 -5.72
N ASN A 84 4.59 27.98 -6.21
CA ASN A 84 4.59 26.67 -5.57
C ASN A 84 5.77 26.53 -4.63
N THR A 85 5.48 26.03 -3.43
CA THR A 85 6.49 25.59 -2.48
C THR A 85 6.29 24.11 -2.19
N THR A 86 7.38 23.37 -2.06
CA THR A 86 7.30 21.95 -1.67
C THR A 86 7.53 21.86 -0.17
N LEU A 87 6.46 21.54 0.55
CA LEU A 87 6.56 21.14 1.95
C LEU A 87 6.62 19.62 2.02
N TYR A 88 6.74 19.09 3.23
CA TYR A 88 6.85 17.65 3.44
C TYR A 88 5.85 17.14 4.45
N LYS A 89 5.31 15.97 4.15
CA LYS A 89 4.56 15.13 5.08
C LYS A 89 5.50 14.12 5.72
N VAL A 90 5.55 14.09 7.05
CA VAL A 90 6.26 13.08 7.83
C VAL A 90 5.35 11.89 8.05
N PHE A 91 5.87 10.71 7.72
CA PHE A 91 5.22 9.44 7.99
C PHE A 91 6.18 8.47 8.69
N VAL A 92 5.63 7.42 9.31
CA VAL A 92 6.39 6.33 9.92
C VAL A 92 6.11 5.03 9.19
N ASP A 93 7.15 4.39 8.68
CA ASP A 93 7.12 3.03 8.14
C ASP A 93 7.11 2.01 9.28
N ALA A 94 5.93 1.52 9.64
CA ALA A 94 5.70 0.54 10.69
C ALA A 94 6.42 -0.80 10.45
N ARG A 95 6.70 -1.13 9.17
CA ARG A 95 7.36 -2.39 8.77
C ARG A 95 8.82 -2.45 9.21
N GLN A 96 9.43 -1.31 9.56
CA GLN A 96 10.80 -1.26 10.06
C GLN A 96 10.93 -1.83 11.49
N PHE A 97 9.83 -2.01 12.22
CA PHE A 97 9.82 -2.52 13.59
C PHE A 97 9.59 -4.04 13.66
N ASP A 98 9.19 -4.69 12.57
CA ASP A 98 8.78 -6.10 12.54
C ASP A 98 9.86 -7.04 12.01
N ARG A 99 11.09 -6.97 12.53
CA ARG A 99 12.13 -7.93 12.09
C ARG A 99 12.85 -8.69 13.18
N ASN A 100 12.93 -8.22 14.43
CA ASN A 100 13.67 -8.95 15.46
C ASN A 100 13.13 -8.68 16.86
N GLY A 101 12.54 -9.70 17.50
CA GLY A 101 12.41 -9.80 18.95
C GLY A 101 11.47 -8.82 19.67
N ASP A 102 11.00 -7.76 19.03
CA ASP A 102 9.88 -6.98 19.54
C ASP A 102 8.62 -7.83 19.37
N GLN A 103 7.97 -8.19 20.49
CA GLN A 103 6.64 -8.81 20.44
C GLN A 103 5.74 -7.89 19.61
N LEU A 104 5.44 -8.29 18.37
CA LEU A 104 4.27 -7.80 17.67
C LEU A 104 3.09 -8.26 18.52
N THR A 105 2.61 -7.37 19.38
CA THR A 105 1.31 -7.56 19.99
C THR A 105 0.31 -7.44 18.85
N PRO A 106 -0.52 -8.47 18.63
CA PRO A 106 -1.58 -8.41 17.64
C PRO A 106 -2.40 -7.12 17.87
N PRO A 107 -2.78 -6.36 16.81
CA PRO A 107 -3.54 -5.12 16.96
C PRO A 107 -4.74 -5.29 17.91
N GLU A 108 -4.94 -4.39 18.88
CA GLU A 108 -6.03 -4.50 19.85
C GLU A 108 -7.44 -4.60 19.21
N ASN A 109 -7.57 -4.13 17.96
CA ASN A 109 -8.80 -4.18 17.18
C ASN A 109 -9.04 -5.52 16.45
N LEU A 110 -8.23 -6.55 16.66
CA LEU A 110 -8.39 -7.86 16.02
C LEU A 110 -9.76 -8.53 16.23
N PRO A 111 -10.33 -8.55 17.45
CA PRO A 111 -11.68 -9.06 17.65
C PRO A 111 -12.72 -8.25 16.87
N LEU A 112 -12.52 -6.94 16.73
CA LEU A 112 -13.40 -6.07 15.95
C LEU A 112 -13.32 -6.40 14.45
N ILE A 113 -12.12 -6.65 13.93
CA ILE A 113 -11.89 -7.08 12.54
C ILE A 113 -12.56 -8.44 12.29
N ALA A 114 -12.36 -9.41 13.19
CA ALA A 114 -12.95 -10.73 13.07
C ALA A 114 -14.49 -10.68 13.08
N LYS A 115 -15.07 -9.89 13.98
CA LYS A 115 -16.52 -9.65 14.04
C LYS A 115 -17.05 -8.99 12.77
N PHE A 116 -16.35 -7.98 12.26
CA PHE A 116 -16.79 -7.31 11.05
C PHE A 116 -16.70 -8.23 9.82
N LEU A 117 -15.62 -9.00 9.70
CA LEU A 117 -15.47 -9.96 8.61
C LEU A 117 -16.54 -11.06 8.67
N SER A 118 -16.94 -11.50 9.87
CA SER A 118 -18.05 -12.44 10.00
C SER A 118 -19.39 -11.80 9.62
N GLU A 119 -19.55 -10.49 9.79
CA GLU A 119 -20.77 -9.77 9.39
C GLU A 119 -20.91 -9.61 7.88
N GLU A 120 -19.81 -9.29 7.18
CA GLU A 120 -19.84 -9.00 5.74
C GLU A 120 -19.59 -10.23 4.87
N LEU A 121 -18.73 -11.17 5.30
CA LEU A 121 -18.35 -12.32 4.50
C LEU A 121 -19.28 -13.52 4.74
N TYR A 122 -19.70 -13.78 5.99
CA TYR A 122 -20.58 -14.92 6.30
C TYR A 122 -22.04 -14.59 6.03
N THR A 123 -22.44 -14.73 4.77
CA THR A 123 -23.80 -14.40 4.31
C THR A 123 -24.78 -15.56 4.46
N GLN A 124 -26.08 -15.28 4.28
CA GLN A 124 -27.13 -16.32 4.24
C GLN A 124 -26.90 -17.36 3.13
N SER A 125 -26.24 -16.97 2.03
CA SER A 125 -25.92 -17.90 0.93
C SER A 125 -24.81 -18.88 1.33
N GLU A 126 -23.81 -18.42 2.09
CA GLU A 126 -22.77 -19.28 2.66
C GLU A 126 -23.33 -20.22 3.73
N PHE A 127 -24.24 -19.73 4.57
CA PHE A 127 -24.93 -20.59 5.53
C PHE A 127 -25.74 -21.70 4.85
N LYS A 128 -26.42 -21.39 3.75
CA LYS A 128 -27.13 -22.40 2.95
C LYS A 128 -26.17 -23.47 2.42
N LYS A 129 -24.98 -23.09 1.94
CA LYS A 129 -23.93 -24.05 1.53
C LYS A 129 -23.48 -24.95 2.70
N CYS A 130 -23.36 -24.39 3.91
CA CYS A 130 -23.08 -25.16 5.12
C CYS A 130 -24.18 -26.18 5.45
N LEU A 131 -25.46 -25.83 5.29
CA LEU A 131 -26.57 -26.77 5.47
C LEU A 131 -26.56 -27.91 4.44
N GLU A 132 -26.20 -27.61 3.18
CA GLU A 132 -26.11 -28.59 2.10
C GLU A 132 -24.86 -29.48 2.20
N THR A 133 -23.73 -28.90 2.65
CA THR A 133 -22.43 -29.57 2.76
C THR A 133 -21.82 -29.31 4.14
N PRO A 134 -21.97 -30.22 5.12
CA PRO A 134 -21.54 -30.01 6.51
C PRO A 134 -20.03 -29.73 6.69
N GLN A 135 -19.19 -30.12 5.72
CA GLN A 135 -17.75 -29.83 5.71
C GLN A 135 -17.43 -28.35 5.42
N SER A 136 -18.37 -27.60 4.85
CA SER A 136 -18.22 -26.16 4.58
C SER A 136 -18.64 -25.28 5.78
N CYS A 137 -19.13 -25.90 6.85
CA CYS A 137 -19.49 -25.18 8.07
C CYS A 137 -18.25 -24.75 8.85
N PRO A 138 -18.29 -23.59 9.53
CA PRO A 138 -17.19 -23.10 10.36
C PRO A 138 -16.79 -24.10 11.46
N GLU A 139 -15.50 -24.15 11.80
CA GLU A 139 -14.98 -25.09 12.81
C GLU A 139 -15.72 -24.93 14.15
N GLY A 140 -16.18 -26.05 14.72
CA GLY A 140 -16.91 -26.06 16.00
C GLY A 140 -18.36 -25.55 15.94
N SER A 141 -18.91 -25.31 14.75
CA SER A 141 -20.35 -25.02 14.58
C SER A 141 -21.23 -26.27 14.53
N VAL A 142 -20.71 -27.40 14.05
CA VAL A 142 -21.44 -28.68 14.00
C VAL A 142 -21.11 -29.49 15.26
N THR A 143 -22.12 -29.89 16.01
CA THR A 143 -21.97 -30.78 17.16
C THR A 143 -22.12 -32.23 16.74
N GLU A 144 -21.08 -33.03 17.00
CA GLU A 144 -21.11 -34.48 16.83
C GLU A 144 -21.45 -35.13 18.17
N ILE A 145 -22.63 -35.73 18.26
CA ILE A 145 -23.02 -36.56 19.39
C ILE A 145 -22.67 -38.00 19.01
N LYS A 146 -21.66 -38.57 19.67
CA LYS A 146 -21.37 -40.00 19.60
C LYS A 146 -22.30 -40.73 20.55
N ASP A 147 -23.20 -41.53 20.00
CA ASP A 147 -24.00 -42.42 20.80
C ASP A 147 -23.17 -43.65 21.18
N GLU A 148 -22.91 -43.86 22.47
CA GLU A 148 -22.07 -44.96 22.97
C GLU A 148 -22.69 -46.34 22.72
N LYS A 149 -24.00 -46.41 22.43
CA LYS A 149 -24.71 -47.69 22.25
C LYS A 149 -24.82 -48.16 20.81
N ASP A 150 -24.86 -47.25 19.84
CA ASP A 150 -25.21 -47.60 18.45
C ASP A 150 -24.11 -47.34 17.41
N LEU A 151 -22.91 -46.89 17.82
CA LEU A 151 -21.80 -46.56 16.89
C LEU A 151 -22.17 -45.53 15.78
N LEU A 152 -23.35 -44.92 15.87
CA LEU A 152 -23.85 -43.90 14.96
C LEU A 152 -23.45 -42.51 15.48
N ILE A 153 -22.85 -41.71 14.60
CA ILE A 153 -22.52 -40.32 14.87
C ILE A 153 -23.71 -39.47 14.42
N HIS A 154 -24.44 -38.89 15.37
CA HIS A 154 -25.49 -37.92 15.06
C HIS A 154 -24.86 -36.53 14.95
N ARG A 155 -24.92 -35.95 13.75
CA ARG A 155 -24.52 -34.55 13.49
C ARG A 155 -25.72 -33.64 13.61
N THR A 156 -25.68 -32.69 14.53
CA THR A 156 -26.68 -31.63 14.62
C THR A 156 -26.16 -30.35 13.95
N LEU A 157 -26.97 -29.82 13.02
CA LEU A 157 -26.64 -28.63 12.25
C LEU A 157 -26.81 -27.35 13.11
N PRO A 158 -25.90 -26.36 12.97
CA PRO A 158 -25.96 -25.12 13.74
C PRO A 158 -27.11 -24.20 13.34
N SER A 159 -27.52 -23.32 14.25
CA SER A 159 -28.27 -22.12 13.89
C SER A 159 -27.38 -21.11 13.16
N TYR A 160 -27.97 -20.24 12.33
CA TYR A 160 -27.21 -19.19 11.62
C TYR A 160 -26.37 -18.32 12.57
N ALA A 161 -26.94 -17.95 13.72
CA ALA A 161 -26.24 -17.16 14.73
C ALA A 161 -25.03 -17.90 15.31
N LEU A 162 -25.17 -19.20 15.60
CA LEU A 162 -24.08 -20.03 16.12
C LEU A 162 -22.99 -20.25 15.07
N ALA A 163 -23.37 -20.53 13.82
CA ALA A 163 -22.42 -20.70 12.72
C ALA A 163 -21.63 -19.42 12.47
N LYS A 164 -22.28 -18.25 12.45
CA LYS A 164 -21.64 -16.95 12.32
C LYS A 164 -20.67 -16.65 13.47
N GLN A 165 -21.04 -16.99 14.71
CA GLN A 165 -20.16 -16.82 15.87
C GLN A 165 -18.94 -17.77 15.81
N SER A 166 -19.13 -19.01 15.38
CA SER A 166 -18.03 -19.95 15.18
C SER A 166 -17.09 -19.49 14.06
N PHE A 167 -17.63 -18.91 12.98
CA PHE A 167 -16.85 -18.29 11.92
C PHE A 167 -16.00 -17.13 12.45
N GLU A 168 -16.57 -16.23 13.24
CA GLU A 168 -15.82 -15.14 13.90
C GLU A 168 -14.63 -15.66 14.73
N ARG A 169 -14.82 -16.73 15.50
CA ARG A 169 -13.74 -17.34 16.30
C ARG A 169 -12.66 -17.97 15.41
N GLU A 170 -13.05 -18.61 14.32
CA GLU A 170 -12.14 -19.19 13.33
C GLU A 170 -11.31 -18.09 12.64
N VAL A 171 -11.95 -16.98 12.25
CA VAL A 171 -11.30 -15.79 11.70
C VAL A 171 -10.25 -15.28 12.68
N LEU A 172 -10.64 -15.04 13.94
CA LEU A 172 -9.74 -14.54 14.98
C LEU A 172 -8.56 -15.47 15.23
N LYS A 173 -8.79 -16.79 15.26
CA LYS A 173 -7.74 -17.81 15.40
C LYS A 173 -6.76 -17.79 14.22
N LYS A 174 -7.25 -17.69 12.98
CA LYS A 174 -6.42 -17.64 11.77
C LYS A 174 -5.60 -16.35 11.68
N ILE A 175 -6.21 -15.21 12.02
CA ILE A 175 -5.53 -13.93 12.01
C ILE A 175 -4.48 -13.85 13.14
N SER A 176 -4.82 -14.26 14.36
CA SER A 176 -3.88 -14.22 15.50
C SER A 176 -2.70 -15.19 15.37
N ALA A 177 -2.83 -16.26 14.58
CA ALA A 177 -1.74 -17.20 14.29
C ALA A 177 -0.70 -16.66 13.29
N GLN A 178 -1.05 -15.66 12.48
CA GLN A 178 -0.19 -15.06 11.48
C GLN A 178 0.68 -13.96 12.10
N LYS A 179 1.87 -13.73 11.54
CA LYS A 179 2.83 -12.73 12.06
C LYS A 179 2.82 -11.40 11.32
N THR A 180 2.52 -11.41 10.02
CA THR A 180 2.73 -10.25 9.13
C THR A 180 1.42 -9.82 8.48
N SER A 181 0.89 -10.61 7.55
CA SER A 181 -0.36 -10.32 6.86
C SER A 181 -1.07 -11.60 6.46
N LEU A 182 -2.39 -11.67 6.62
CA LEU A 182 -3.22 -12.78 6.18
C LEU A 182 -4.10 -12.33 5.02
N ILE A 183 -3.98 -12.94 3.84
CA ILE A 183 -5.06 -12.89 2.84
C ILE A 183 -6.18 -13.79 3.37
N TYR A 184 -7.27 -13.17 3.80
CA TYR A 184 -8.36 -13.87 4.47
C TYR A 184 -9.36 -14.45 3.48
N ALA A 185 -9.74 -13.68 2.46
CA ALA A 185 -10.69 -14.10 1.44
C ALA A 185 -10.21 -13.68 0.05
N THR A 186 -10.40 -14.55 -0.94
CA THR A 186 -10.16 -14.30 -2.37
C THR A 186 -11.50 -14.44 -3.12
N ASP A 187 -11.59 -13.87 -4.32
CA ASP A 187 -12.81 -13.86 -5.16
C ASP A 187 -14.04 -13.25 -4.49
N VAL A 188 -13.85 -12.18 -3.71
CA VAL A 188 -14.94 -11.46 -3.05
C VAL A 188 -15.62 -10.50 -4.02
N ASP A 189 -16.95 -10.39 -3.94
CA ASP A 189 -17.74 -9.47 -4.77
C ASP A 189 -17.33 -8.01 -4.57
N GLU A 190 -17.25 -7.25 -5.68
CA GLU A 190 -16.72 -5.89 -5.70
C GLU A 190 -17.55 -4.91 -4.84
N ASP A 191 -18.87 -5.13 -4.74
CA ASP A 191 -19.76 -4.33 -3.89
C ASP A 191 -19.47 -4.55 -2.39
N ILE A 192 -19.15 -5.79 -1.99
CA ILE A 192 -18.75 -6.12 -0.63
C ILE A 192 -17.38 -5.48 -0.34
N LEU A 193 -16.45 -5.59 -1.28
CA LEU A 193 -15.13 -4.95 -1.19
C LEU A 193 -15.23 -3.43 -1.00
N ARG A 194 -16.10 -2.74 -1.75
CA ARG A 194 -16.34 -1.30 -1.58
C ARG A 194 -16.97 -0.96 -0.23
N LYS A 195 -17.89 -1.79 0.29
CA LYS A 195 -18.47 -1.60 1.63
C LYS A 195 -17.43 -1.73 2.73
N ILE A 196 -16.57 -2.76 2.64
CA ILE A 196 -15.45 -2.98 3.55
C ILE A 196 -14.48 -1.78 3.51
N GLU A 197 -14.15 -1.31 2.31
CA GLU A 197 -13.26 -0.16 2.11
C GLU A 197 -13.83 1.14 2.68
N MET A 198 -15.11 1.43 2.43
CA MET A 198 -15.78 2.64 2.95
C MET A 198 -15.86 2.69 4.47
N LYS A 199 -15.96 1.53 5.14
CA LYS A 199 -15.98 1.44 6.61
C LYS A 199 -14.65 1.83 7.25
N GLY A 200 -13.54 1.78 6.49
CA GLY A 200 -12.23 2.27 6.94
C GLY A 200 -11.70 1.56 8.20
N ILE A 201 -11.97 0.26 8.33
CA ILE A 201 -11.54 -0.51 9.51
C ILE A 201 -10.02 -0.62 9.50
N PRO A 202 -9.33 -0.20 10.58
CA PRO A 202 -7.89 -0.25 10.58
C PRO A 202 -7.38 -1.68 10.54
N ASN A 203 -6.21 -1.89 9.92
CA ASN A 203 -5.58 -3.21 9.76
C ASN A 203 -6.34 -4.19 8.84
N LEU A 204 -7.48 -3.79 8.26
CA LEU A 204 -8.22 -4.54 7.26
C LEU A 204 -8.07 -3.87 5.89
N PHE A 205 -7.68 -4.63 4.87
CA PHE A 205 -7.31 -4.16 3.54
C PHE A 205 -8.09 -4.90 2.47
N VAL A 206 -8.32 -4.20 1.38
CA VAL A 206 -9.05 -4.70 0.22
C VAL A 206 -8.23 -4.42 -1.03
N SER A 207 -8.10 -5.43 -1.89
CA SER A 207 -7.60 -5.24 -3.25
C SER A 207 -8.76 -5.43 -4.22
N LEU A 208 -9.25 -4.32 -4.80
CA LEU A 208 -10.30 -4.36 -5.83
C LEU A 208 -9.80 -5.09 -7.08
N GLY A 209 -8.55 -4.87 -7.48
CA GLY A 209 -7.95 -5.53 -8.66
C GLY A 209 -7.71 -7.03 -8.48
N ALA A 210 -7.35 -7.47 -7.27
CA ALA A 210 -7.13 -8.90 -6.96
C ALA A 210 -8.33 -9.57 -6.28
N LYS A 211 -9.46 -8.86 -6.15
CA LYS A 211 -10.71 -9.28 -5.48
C LYS A 211 -10.50 -9.98 -4.14
N ASN A 212 -9.63 -9.45 -3.29
CA ASN A 212 -9.28 -10.08 -2.03
C ASN A 212 -9.34 -9.14 -0.83
N VAL A 213 -9.48 -9.74 0.35
CA VAL A 213 -9.45 -9.08 1.64
C VAL A 213 -8.23 -9.59 2.40
N SER A 214 -7.38 -8.68 2.89
CA SER A 214 -6.22 -9.01 3.69
C SER A 214 -6.22 -8.27 5.02
N VAL A 215 -5.62 -8.88 6.04
CA VAL A 215 -5.45 -8.29 7.37
C VAL A 215 -3.96 -8.08 7.60
N ASP A 216 -3.52 -6.84 7.81
CA ASP A 216 -2.15 -6.53 8.19
C ASP A 216 -2.05 -6.54 9.72
N LEU A 217 -1.16 -7.36 10.24
CA LEU A 217 -0.94 -7.53 11.67
C LEU A 217 0.18 -6.63 12.18
N GLN A 218 0.83 -5.90 11.28
CA GLN A 218 1.92 -4.98 11.60
C GLN A 218 1.33 -3.66 12.13
N GLY A 219 1.39 -3.51 13.46
CA GLY A 219 0.98 -2.30 14.16
C GLY A 219 2.17 -1.64 14.86
N LEU A 220 2.13 -0.31 14.97
CA LEU A 220 3.01 0.40 15.91
C LEU A 220 2.53 0.15 17.33
N THR A 221 3.36 -0.49 18.16
CA THR A 221 3.10 -0.63 19.59
C THR A 221 3.06 0.74 20.28
N ASP A 222 2.41 0.82 21.44
CA ASP A 222 2.36 2.05 22.22
C ASP A 222 3.74 2.56 22.65
N VAL A 223 4.68 1.63 22.89
CA VAL A 223 6.08 1.94 23.18
C VAL A 223 6.74 2.62 21.98
N ASN A 224 6.50 2.12 20.77
CA ASN A 224 7.04 2.68 19.53
C ASN A 224 6.45 4.06 19.27
N LYS A 225 5.13 4.22 19.42
CA LYS A 225 4.43 5.51 19.30
C LYS A 225 5.02 6.53 20.26
N LYS A 226 5.19 6.19 21.54
CA LYS A 226 5.76 7.07 22.57
C LYS A 226 7.17 7.54 22.20
N LYS A 227 8.08 6.60 21.89
CA LYS A 227 9.48 6.93 21.55
C LYS A 227 9.58 7.81 20.30
N ILE A 228 8.78 7.53 19.27
CA ILE A 228 8.77 8.34 18.06
C ILE A 228 8.21 9.74 18.34
N SER A 229 7.13 9.84 19.13
CA SER A 229 6.57 11.13 19.55
C SER A 229 7.59 11.99 20.31
N GLU A 230 8.36 11.38 21.21
CA GLU A 230 9.44 12.06 21.94
C GLU A 230 10.52 12.58 20.98
N ILE A 231 10.99 11.74 20.04
CA ILE A 231 11.98 12.16 19.04
C ILE A 231 11.46 13.31 18.17
N LEU A 232 10.22 13.23 17.69
CA LEU A 232 9.64 14.27 16.85
C LEU A 232 9.41 15.57 17.64
N SER A 233 9.02 15.48 18.92
CA SER A 233 8.77 16.67 19.75
C SER A 233 9.98 17.61 19.84
N GLU A 234 11.20 17.06 19.82
CA GLU A 234 12.45 17.83 19.80
C GLU A 234 12.57 18.75 18.58
N PHE A 235 12.04 18.35 17.42
CA PHE A 235 12.15 19.11 16.18
C PHE A 235 11.01 20.12 15.97
N PHE A 236 9.84 19.83 16.53
CA PHE A 236 8.64 20.63 16.30
C PHE A 236 8.27 21.52 17.49
N GLY A 237 9.02 21.48 18.60
CA GLY A 237 8.80 22.31 19.79
C GLY A 237 7.44 22.09 20.47
N GLY A 238 6.79 20.95 20.18
CA GLY A 238 5.44 20.63 20.62
C GLY A 238 5.40 19.50 21.64
N ASP A 239 4.27 19.36 22.33
CA ASP A 239 4.04 18.29 23.29
C ASP A 239 4.00 16.91 22.60
N ALA A 240 4.87 16.00 23.05
CA ALA A 240 4.92 14.61 22.59
C ALA A 240 3.56 13.92 22.71
N ALA A 241 2.74 14.26 23.72
CA ALA A 241 1.39 13.71 23.86
C ALA A 241 0.44 14.17 22.74
N LYS A 242 0.57 15.42 22.26
CA LYS A 242 -0.20 15.90 21.10
C LYS A 242 0.21 15.16 19.83
N ILE A 243 1.50 14.91 19.62
CA ILE A 243 2.00 14.13 18.48
C ILE A 243 1.51 12.67 18.58
N ARG A 244 1.54 12.08 19.78
CA ARG A 244 1.08 10.70 20.00
C ARG A 244 -0.39 10.50 19.61
N LYS A 245 -1.26 11.49 19.88
CA LYS A 245 -2.67 11.48 19.46
C LYS A 245 -2.86 11.58 17.93
N LYS A 246 -1.85 12.06 17.20
CA LYS A 246 -1.87 12.16 15.72
C LYS A 246 -1.49 10.86 15.03
N PHE A 247 -1.04 9.83 15.75
CA PHE A 247 -0.93 8.48 15.18
C PHE A 247 -2.35 7.97 14.92
N THR A 248 -2.91 8.36 13.78
CA THR A 248 -4.14 7.80 13.27
C THR A 248 -3.90 6.33 12.93
N ILE A 249 -4.91 5.51 13.17
CA ILE A 249 -4.91 4.12 12.74
C ILE A 249 -5.26 4.16 11.24
N ASP A 250 -4.27 4.38 10.36
CA ASP A 250 -4.57 4.63 8.95
C ASP A 250 -3.76 3.78 7.95
N ARG A 251 -4.54 2.93 7.26
CA ARG A 251 -4.52 2.46 5.87
C ARG A 251 -3.29 1.85 5.22
N LYS A 252 -2.06 2.00 5.70
CA LYS A 252 -0.86 1.38 5.11
C LYS A 252 0.19 1.19 6.22
N GLY A 253 1.18 0.33 6.01
CA GLY A 253 2.39 0.29 6.84
C GLY A 253 3.16 1.64 6.91
N TYR A 254 2.62 2.73 6.37
CA TYR A 254 3.07 4.12 6.49
C TYR A 254 2.03 4.96 7.24
N VAL A 255 2.34 5.38 8.46
CA VAL A 255 1.46 6.19 9.31
C VAL A 255 1.83 7.67 9.18
N PRO A 256 1.04 8.52 8.50
CA PRO A 256 1.30 9.95 8.44
C PRO A 256 1.09 10.58 9.83
N ILE A 257 2.00 11.47 10.24
CA ILE A 257 1.97 12.09 11.58
C ILE A 257 1.80 13.60 11.47
N LEU A 258 2.58 14.24 10.60
CA LEU A 258 2.63 15.69 10.46
C LEU A 258 2.67 16.03 8.96
N SER A 259 1.92 17.07 8.59
CA SER A 259 1.87 17.60 7.22
C SER A 259 2.49 19.00 7.18
N ARG A 260 2.81 19.48 5.97
CA ARG A 260 3.28 20.86 5.72
C ARG A 260 4.54 21.26 6.50
N ILE A 261 5.50 20.34 6.60
CA ILE A 261 6.78 20.59 7.27
C ILE A 261 7.75 21.32 6.33
N ARG A 262 8.43 22.34 6.85
CA ARG A 262 9.44 23.12 6.12
C ARG A 262 10.67 22.27 5.77
N PRO A 263 11.31 22.51 4.61
CA PRO A 263 12.52 21.79 4.19
C PRO A 263 13.64 21.81 5.24
N GLU A 264 13.85 22.93 5.92
CA GLU A 264 14.89 23.07 6.97
C GLU A 264 14.72 22.06 8.13
N VAL A 265 13.47 21.81 8.54
CA VAL A 265 13.18 20.86 9.62
C VAL A 265 13.40 19.42 9.13
N ARG A 266 13.01 19.12 7.89
CA ARG A 266 13.31 17.84 7.24
C ARG A 266 14.81 17.58 7.23
N GLU A 267 15.63 18.54 6.80
CA GLU A 267 17.09 18.37 6.75
C GLU A 267 17.70 18.09 8.13
N LYS A 268 17.23 18.79 9.17
CA LYS A 268 17.66 18.53 10.55
C LYS A 268 17.34 17.09 11.00
N ILE A 269 16.15 16.60 10.67
CA ILE A 269 15.73 15.22 11.00
C ILE A 269 16.55 14.21 10.18
N LEU A 270 16.76 14.45 8.89
CA LEU A 270 17.56 13.58 8.02
C LEU A 270 19.02 13.49 8.48
N ALA A 271 19.62 14.60 8.89
CA ALA A 271 20.97 14.62 9.45
C ALA A 271 21.06 13.77 10.73
N LYS A 272 20.07 13.88 11.64
CA LYS A 272 20.02 13.05 12.86
C LYS A 272 19.79 11.58 12.53
N LYS A 273 18.91 11.28 11.57
CA LYS A 273 18.64 9.93 11.07
C LYS A 273 19.91 9.30 10.50
N GLN A 274 20.67 10.02 9.68
CA GLN A 274 21.92 9.55 9.08
C GLN A 274 22.95 9.20 10.16
N LYS A 275 23.18 10.08 11.14
CA LYS A 275 24.09 9.82 12.27
C LYS A 275 23.67 8.58 13.07
N SER A 276 22.36 8.43 13.32
CA SER A 276 21.82 7.29 14.05
C SER A 276 22.01 5.96 13.29
N LEU A 277 21.82 5.98 11.96
CA LEU A 277 22.05 4.83 11.09
C LEU A 277 23.52 4.46 10.98
N GLN A 278 24.43 5.44 10.92
CA GLN A 278 25.88 5.20 10.94
C GLN A 278 26.30 4.51 12.24
N LYS A 279 25.82 4.98 13.40
CA LYS A 279 26.08 4.33 14.69
C LYS A 279 25.55 2.89 14.71
N TYR A 280 24.35 2.66 14.17
CA TYR A 280 23.78 1.32 14.07
C TYR A 280 24.61 0.39 13.18
N ALA A 281 25.10 0.86 12.03
CA ALA A 281 25.92 0.07 11.12
C ALA A 281 27.17 -0.50 11.81
N LEU A 282 27.85 0.32 12.63
CA LEU A 282 29.01 -0.13 13.41
C LEU A 282 28.66 -1.25 14.40
N VAL A 283 27.54 -1.12 15.11
CA VAL A 283 27.06 -2.15 16.05
C VAL A 283 26.64 -3.42 15.30
N TYR A 284 26.00 -3.27 14.14
CA TYR A 284 25.56 -4.38 13.32
C TYR A 284 26.74 -5.17 12.72
N ASP A 285 27.82 -4.50 12.34
CA ASP A 285 29.05 -5.16 11.87
C ASP A 285 29.70 -5.99 12.97
N GLN A 286 29.68 -5.51 14.22
CA GLN A 286 30.17 -6.28 15.37
C GLN A 286 29.28 -7.51 15.62
N TYR A 287 27.97 -7.33 15.61
CA TYR A 287 26.99 -8.43 15.71
C TYR A 287 27.24 -9.50 14.63
N ARG A 288 27.40 -9.09 13.37
CA ARG A 288 27.65 -9.99 12.24
C ARG A 288 28.93 -10.81 12.43
N LYS A 289 30.00 -10.19 12.94
CA LYS A 289 31.26 -10.89 13.25
C LYS A 289 31.07 -11.92 14.36
N GLN A 290 30.41 -11.56 15.45
CA GLN A 290 30.16 -12.47 16.58
C GLN A 290 29.27 -13.65 16.20
N LYS A 291 28.22 -13.41 15.42
CA LYS A 291 27.32 -14.46 14.91
C LYS A 291 28.06 -15.45 14.00
N ASN A 292 28.92 -14.95 13.11
CA ASN A 292 29.74 -15.80 12.23
C ASN A 292 30.75 -16.65 13.03
N SER A 293 31.16 -16.20 14.21
CA SER A 293 31.99 -16.96 15.15
C SER A 293 31.19 -17.97 16.00
N GLY A 294 29.88 -18.16 15.74
CA GLY A 294 29.04 -19.13 16.44
C GLY A 294 28.53 -18.67 17.81
N ALA A 295 28.71 -17.41 18.18
CA ALA A 295 28.18 -16.87 19.43
C ALA A 295 26.67 -16.63 19.34
N ASP A 296 25.94 -17.02 20.39
CA ASP A 296 24.52 -16.69 20.55
C ASP A 296 24.39 -15.25 21.04
N VAL A 297 24.19 -14.33 20.09
CA VAL A 297 24.10 -12.89 20.32
C VAL A 297 22.77 -12.38 19.78
N SER A 298 22.10 -11.52 20.53
CA SER A 298 20.85 -10.89 20.10
C SER A 298 21.09 -9.84 19.02
N VAL A 299 20.17 -9.76 18.05
CA VAL A 299 20.26 -8.77 16.96
C VAL A 299 20.08 -7.37 17.54
N PRO A 300 20.98 -6.41 17.24
CA PRO A 300 20.79 -5.03 17.70
C PRO A 300 19.53 -4.41 17.08
N GLN A 301 18.77 -3.70 17.92
CA GLN A 301 17.55 -3.01 17.49
C GLN A 301 17.88 -1.85 16.55
N LYS A 302 17.15 -1.77 15.43
CA LYS A 302 17.32 -0.69 14.47
C LYS A 302 16.80 0.64 15.07
N PRO A 303 17.42 1.79 14.81
CA PRO A 303 16.96 3.05 15.41
C PRO A 303 15.56 3.45 14.96
N PHE A 304 14.76 4.02 15.87
CA PHE A 304 13.40 4.51 15.58
C PHE A 304 13.38 5.57 14.46
N LEU A 305 14.42 6.40 14.35
CA LEU A 305 14.58 7.37 13.25
C LEU A 305 14.64 6.71 11.87
N SER A 306 15.02 5.43 11.78
CA SER A 306 15.06 4.71 10.51
C SER A 306 13.67 4.56 9.88
N ALA A 307 12.63 4.46 10.71
CA ALA A 307 11.24 4.32 10.32
C ALA A 307 10.60 5.64 9.86
N ILE A 308 11.17 6.80 10.19
CA ILE A 308 10.62 8.09 9.77
C ILE A 308 10.95 8.34 8.30
N GLY A 309 9.92 8.58 7.49
CA GLY A 309 10.01 8.96 6.09
C GLY A 309 9.34 10.31 5.81
N PHE A 310 9.63 10.85 4.63
CA PHE A 310 9.09 12.11 4.15
C PHE A 310 8.49 11.92 2.75
N SER A 311 7.29 12.43 2.54
CA SER A 311 6.68 12.56 1.21
C SER A 311 6.60 14.03 0.85
N PRO A 312 6.97 14.45 -0.38
CA PRO A 312 6.71 15.81 -0.84
C PRO A 312 5.20 16.09 -0.81
N GLU A 313 4.86 17.30 -0.43
CA GLU A 313 3.50 17.83 -0.36
C GLU A 313 3.51 19.22 -1.02
N PRO A 314 3.15 19.31 -2.32
CA PRO A 314 3.13 20.59 -3.01
C PRO A 314 2.09 21.51 -2.37
N LEU A 315 2.48 22.76 -2.11
CA LEU A 315 1.65 23.80 -1.54
C LEU A 315 1.67 25.03 -2.45
N ARG A 316 0.47 25.53 -2.78
CA ARG A 316 0.29 26.82 -3.44
C ARG A 316 0.40 27.94 -2.39
N TYR A 317 1.35 28.85 -2.57
CA TYR A 317 1.64 29.95 -1.65
C TYR A 317 1.40 31.31 -2.33
N TYR A 318 0.76 32.23 -1.61
CA TYR A 318 0.38 33.57 -2.08
C TYR A 318 1.11 34.63 -1.25
N PRO A 319 2.27 35.15 -1.70
CA PRO A 319 3.11 36.03 -0.88
C PRO A 319 2.45 37.34 -0.45
N GLU A 320 1.59 37.89 -1.31
CA GLU A 320 0.91 39.18 -1.11
C GLU A 320 -0.34 39.08 -0.21
N ASN A 321 -0.68 37.87 0.28
CA ASN A 321 -1.79 37.56 1.17
C ASN A 321 -3.15 38.13 0.71
N SER A 322 -3.50 39.35 1.11
CA SER A 322 -4.80 40.00 0.84
C SER A 322 -4.82 40.74 -0.48
N LEU A 323 -3.70 41.35 -0.88
CA LEU A 323 -3.62 42.14 -2.11
C LEU A 323 -3.92 41.25 -3.31
N LEU A 324 -4.84 41.68 -4.17
CA LEU A 324 -5.34 40.92 -5.32
C LEU A 324 -5.94 39.55 -4.99
N SER A 325 -6.20 39.20 -3.72
CA SER A 325 -6.66 37.86 -3.35
C SER A 325 -7.95 37.46 -4.06
N ASN A 326 -8.90 38.39 -4.21
CA ASN A 326 -10.17 38.18 -4.92
C ASN A 326 -10.01 38.09 -6.44
N VAL A 327 -8.92 38.61 -7.00
CA VAL A 327 -8.65 38.59 -8.45
C VAL A 327 -7.84 37.34 -8.80
N VAL A 328 -6.78 37.06 -8.04
CA VAL A 328 -5.92 35.88 -8.19
C VAL A 328 -6.71 34.61 -7.92
N GLY A 329 -7.52 34.59 -6.85
CA GLY A 329 -8.27 33.43 -6.42
C GLY A 329 -7.41 32.42 -5.65
N PHE A 330 -7.84 31.16 -5.66
CA PHE A 330 -7.15 30.11 -4.90
C PHE A 330 -7.25 28.73 -5.55
N VAL A 331 -6.40 27.81 -5.08
CA VAL A 331 -6.35 26.40 -5.49
C VAL A 331 -6.84 25.53 -4.35
N ALA A 332 -7.69 24.53 -4.67
CA ALA A 332 -8.12 23.50 -3.74
C ALA A 332 -8.08 22.13 -4.42
N ASN A 333 -7.54 21.13 -3.72
CA ASN A 333 -7.35 19.76 -4.25
C ASN A 333 -6.57 19.72 -5.58
N GLY A 334 -5.58 20.59 -5.74
CA GLY A 334 -4.73 20.65 -6.95
C GLY A 334 -5.29 21.51 -8.08
N GLU A 335 -6.57 21.90 -8.02
CA GLU A 335 -7.25 22.66 -9.07
C GLU A 335 -7.55 24.11 -8.65
N GLY A 336 -7.37 25.05 -9.57
CA GLY A 336 -7.82 26.44 -9.45
C GLY A 336 -9.33 26.52 -9.37
N LYS A 337 -9.86 27.11 -8.29
CA LYS A 337 -11.30 27.17 -8.02
C LYS A 337 -11.94 28.50 -8.39
N TYR A 338 -11.16 29.57 -8.41
CA TYR A 338 -11.66 30.92 -8.63
C TYR A 338 -10.58 31.83 -9.22
N GLY A 339 -10.99 32.99 -9.75
CA GLY A 339 -10.09 34.04 -10.24
C GLY A 339 -9.17 33.60 -11.38
N ILE A 340 -7.99 34.20 -11.42
CA ILE A 340 -6.92 33.92 -12.38
C ILE A 340 -6.46 32.46 -12.29
N GLU A 341 -6.41 31.87 -11.08
CA GLU A 341 -6.05 30.47 -10.89
C GLU A 341 -6.97 29.53 -11.70
N LYS A 342 -8.29 29.77 -11.67
CA LYS A 342 -9.24 28.97 -12.46
C LYS A 342 -9.22 29.34 -13.93
N PHE A 343 -9.09 30.63 -14.25
CA PHE A 343 -9.10 31.10 -15.64
C PHE A 343 -7.93 30.51 -16.44
N PHE A 344 -6.73 30.47 -15.85
CA PHE A 344 -5.53 29.90 -16.47
C PHE A 344 -5.28 28.45 -16.04
N GLU A 345 -6.27 27.71 -15.55
CA GLU A 345 -6.09 26.34 -15.04
C GLU A 345 -5.33 25.45 -16.04
N LEU A 346 -5.76 25.45 -17.31
CA LEU A 346 -5.16 24.65 -18.38
C LEU A 346 -3.69 25.00 -18.66
N HIS A 347 -3.28 26.24 -18.41
CA HIS A 347 -1.89 26.67 -18.62
C HIS A 347 -1.05 26.44 -17.36
N LEU A 348 -1.66 26.64 -16.19
CA LEU A 348 -1.00 26.53 -14.90
C LEU A 348 -0.84 25.08 -14.46
N SER A 349 -1.78 24.17 -14.71
CA SER A 349 -1.77 22.82 -14.12
C SER A 349 -0.61 21.96 -14.60
N GLY A 350 -0.20 22.11 -15.87
CA GLY A 350 0.67 21.15 -16.53
C GLY A 350 -0.05 19.82 -16.81
N HIS A 351 0.72 18.82 -17.22
CA HIS A 351 0.25 17.45 -17.46
C HIS A 351 1.06 16.46 -16.63
N ASP A 352 0.37 15.75 -15.74
CA ASP A 352 0.93 14.66 -14.94
C ASP A 352 1.41 13.54 -15.85
N GLY A 353 2.49 12.88 -15.45
CA GLY A 353 3.04 11.71 -16.15
C GLY A 353 2.92 10.45 -15.31
N VAL A 354 3.10 9.29 -15.93
CA VAL A 354 3.07 8.00 -15.22
C VAL A 354 4.39 7.27 -15.45
N LEU A 355 5.12 7.00 -14.37
CA LEU A 355 6.26 6.11 -14.41
C LEU A 355 5.85 4.68 -14.07
N GLU A 356 5.92 3.78 -15.04
CA GLU A 356 5.83 2.35 -14.79
C GLU A 356 7.16 1.81 -14.24
N THR A 357 7.14 1.21 -13.06
CA THR A 357 8.30 0.53 -12.49
C THR A 357 7.98 -0.93 -12.17
N SER A 358 8.97 -1.81 -12.37
CA SER A 358 8.87 -3.21 -11.97
C SER A 358 9.48 -3.41 -10.57
N ARG A 359 8.72 -4.04 -9.67
CA ARG A 359 9.17 -4.46 -8.33
C ARG A 359 9.80 -5.85 -8.37
N ASP A 360 10.86 -6.04 -7.58
CA ASP A 360 11.42 -7.35 -7.27
C ASP A 360 10.58 -8.13 -6.24
N ILE A 361 11.00 -9.37 -6.00
CA ILE A 361 10.45 -10.27 -4.98
C ILE A 361 10.54 -9.72 -3.55
N ASN A 362 11.37 -8.70 -3.30
CA ASN A 362 11.53 -8.04 -2.01
C ASN A 362 10.75 -6.71 -1.94
N GLY A 363 10.00 -6.36 -3.00
CA GLY A 363 9.20 -5.15 -3.12
C GLY A 363 9.97 -3.88 -3.51
N ASN A 364 11.27 -3.97 -3.85
CA ASN A 364 12.07 -2.84 -4.30
C ASN A 364 11.96 -2.66 -5.81
N SER A 365 11.99 -1.42 -6.28
CA SER A 365 11.98 -1.07 -7.70
C SER A 365 13.30 -1.50 -8.35
N VAL A 366 13.28 -2.45 -9.30
CA VAL A 366 14.51 -3.03 -9.88
C VAL A 366 14.86 -2.48 -11.26
N SER A 367 13.96 -1.74 -11.89
CA SER A 367 14.25 -1.03 -13.13
C SER A 367 13.18 0.02 -13.38
N ILE A 368 13.61 1.27 -13.61
CA ILE A 368 12.78 2.25 -14.31
C ILE A 368 12.99 1.92 -15.79
N GLN A 369 12.13 1.08 -16.38
CA GLN A 369 12.08 1.05 -17.83
C GLN A 369 11.46 2.39 -18.22
N LYS A 370 12.29 3.24 -18.84
CA LYS A 370 11.85 4.50 -19.42
C LYS A 370 11.06 4.15 -20.68
N ASN A 371 9.88 3.56 -20.50
CA ASN A 371 8.89 3.50 -21.55
C ASN A 371 8.46 4.95 -21.78
N ASP A 372 8.39 5.38 -23.04
CA ASP A 372 8.03 6.75 -23.47
C ASP A 372 6.58 7.16 -23.09
N SER A 373 5.95 6.47 -22.15
CA SER A 373 4.63 6.75 -21.63
C SER A 373 4.67 8.02 -20.76
N GLU A 374 4.35 9.13 -21.43
CA GLU A 374 3.95 10.45 -20.92
C GLU A 374 4.99 11.16 -20.04
N HIS A 375 5.86 11.93 -20.71
CA HIS A 375 6.68 12.93 -20.06
C HIS A 375 5.80 13.93 -19.29
N VAL A 376 6.09 14.10 -18.01
CA VAL A 376 5.53 15.18 -17.18
C VAL A 376 5.82 16.51 -17.87
N GLN A 377 4.78 17.33 -18.04
CA GLN A 377 4.91 18.69 -18.52
C GLN A 377 4.54 19.65 -17.41
N ASP A 378 5.51 20.45 -16.96
CA ASP A 378 5.25 21.50 -15.98
C ASP A 378 4.34 22.58 -16.59
N GLY A 379 3.49 23.17 -15.75
CA GLY A 379 2.63 24.28 -16.12
C GLY A 379 3.42 25.55 -16.41
N GLY A 380 2.91 26.35 -17.33
CA GLY A 380 3.49 27.63 -17.73
C GLY A 380 3.24 28.74 -16.72
N ASP A 381 4.22 29.62 -16.55
CA ASP A 381 4.07 30.82 -15.72
C ASP A 381 3.21 31.88 -16.42
N VAL A 382 2.41 32.61 -15.64
CA VAL A 382 1.54 33.69 -16.11
C VAL A 382 2.03 35.02 -15.55
N VAL A 383 2.28 35.99 -16.43
CA VAL A 383 2.60 37.37 -16.04
C VAL A 383 1.39 38.24 -16.36
N LEU A 384 0.83 38.88 -15.34
CA LEU A 384 -0.34 39.75 -15.46
C LEU A 384 0.05 41.16 -15.88
N THR A 385 -0.86 41.82 -16.59
CA THR A 385 -0.78 43.24 -16.93
C THR A 385 -1.21 44.16 -15.78
N ILE A 386 -1.73 43.59 -14.68
CA ILE A 386 -2.13 44.35 -13.50
C ILE A 386 -0.86 44.87 -12.83
N ASP A 387 -0.83 46.16 -12.53
CA ASP A 387 0.27 46.79 -11.80
C ASP A 387 0.07 46.67 -10.30
N ARG A 388 1.07 46.12 -9.61
CA ARG A 388 1.04 45.91 -8.15
C ARG A 388 0.86 47.19 -7.34
N ILE A 389 1.58 48.26 -7.69
CA ILE A 389 1.58 49.52 -6.94
C ILE A 389 0.22 50.22 -7.12
N LEU A 390 -0.28 50.28 -8.35
CA LEU A 390 -1.58 50.88 -8.64
C LEU A 390 -2.70 50.10 -7.94
N GLN A 391 -2.67 48.77 -8.02
CA GLN A 391 -3.67 47.94 -7.38
C GLN A 391 -3.67 48.09 -5.87
N LYS A 392 -2.49 48.10 -5.24
CA LYS A 392 -2.38 48.36 -3.80
C LYS A 392 -3.01 49.70 -3.44
N LYS A 393 -2.76 50.73 -4.25
CA LYS A 393 -3.33 52.05 -3.99
C LYS A 393 -4.85 52.09 -4.14
N VAL A 394 -5.39 51.34 -5.11
CA VAL A 394 -6.85 51.20 -5.29
C VAL A 394 -7.48 50.52 -4.08
N GLU A 395 -6.90 49.40 -3.60
CA GLU A 395 -7.40 48.69 -2.42
C GLU A 395 -7.33 49.56 -1.16
N GLU A 396 -6.23 50.30 -0.94
CA GLU A 396 -6.11 51.25 0.18
C GLU A 396 -7.23 52.31 0.17
N ILE A 397 -7.56 52.88 -0.99
CA ILE A 397 -8.63 53.90 -1.11
C ILE A 397 -10.01 53.29 -0.88
N LEU A 398 -10.23 52.06 -1.35
CA LEU A 398 -11.49 51.34 -1.15
C LEU A 398 -11.70 50.99 0.32
N ASP A 399 -10.67 50.50 0.99
CA ASP A 399 -10.73 50.14 2.42
C ASP A 399 -11.04 51.39 3.27
N GLU A 400 -10.38 52.52 3.00
CA GLU A 400 -10.65 53.80 3.67
C GLU A 400 -12.12 54.23 3.51
N LYS A 401 -12.70 54.01 2.32
CA LYS A 401 -14.09 54.39 2.02
C LYS A 401 -15.15 53.43 2.54
N ILE A 402 -14.77 52.20 2.91
CA ILE A 402 -15.68 51.23 3.53
C ILE A 402 -15.73 51.43 5.05
N GLU A 403 -14.65 51.95 5.65
CA GLU A 403 -14.57 52.25 7.08
C GLU A 403 -15.25 53.58 7.49
N GLU A 404 -15.54 54.46 6.52
CA GLU A 404 -16.30 55.72 6.67
C GLU A 404 -17.81 55.50 6.53
#